data_AF-A0AAC9BTF4-F1
#
_entry.id   AF-A0AAC9BTF4-F1
#
_cell.length_a   1.000
_cell.length_b   1.000
_cell.length_c   1.000
_cell.angle_alpha   90.00
_cell.angle_beta   90.00
_cell.angle_gamma   90.00
#
_symmetry.space_group_name_H-M   'P 1'
#
loop_
_entity.id
_entity.type
_entity.pdbx_description
1 polymer ?
#
loop_
_entity_poly.entity_id
_entity_poly.type
_entity_poly.pdbx_seq_one_letter_code
_entity_poly.pdbx_strand_id
1 'polypeptide(L)'
;MNKSINTKEQLDALLQEVGQGSNGDFYASIGGRSFVSATKENAIFYIARNDFMIIGVDDNKKSHVAFCVPKSLVGDGPHDVAWYKGDLTWTAEDNGNYQLIKSGRATLTFLKKEHERIGATGKIYFVLPDGREIEGDFNIKLV
;
A
#
# COMPACT_ATOMS: atom_id res chain seq x y z
N MET A 1 -9.62 5.84 -15.38
CA MET A 1 -8.44 5.68 -16.25
C MET A 1 -7.75 4.36 -15.88
N ASN A 2 -7.46 3.50 -16.86
CA ASN A 2 -6.84 2.17 -16.68
C ASN A 2 -5.31 2.27 -16.85
N LYS A 3 -4.59 2.84 -15.89
CA LYS A 3 -3.12 2.97 -15.99
C LYS A 3 -2.44 2.19 -14.87
N SER A 4 -1.52 1.31 -15.24
CA SER A 4 -0.54 0.75 -14.31
C SER A 4 0.44 1.86 -13.89
N ILE A 5 0.73 1.95 -12.59
CA ILE A 5 1.62 2.88 -11.91
C ILE A 5 2.98 2.19 -11.73
N ASN A 6 3.88 2.45 -12.67
CA ASN A 6 5.19 1.81 -12.73
C ASN A 6 6.35 2.81 -12.64
N THR A 7 6.06 4.11 -12.56
CA THR A 7 7.06 5.16 -12.37
C THR A 7 6.72 6.01 -11.15
N LYS A 8 7.74 6.68 -10.61
CA LYS A 8 7.58 7.61 -9.48
C LYS A 8 6.57 8.70 -9.84
N GLU A 9 6.65 9.28 -11.02
CA GLU A 9 5.78 10.39 -11.45
C GLU A 9 4.31 9.97 -11.52
N GLN A 10 4.03 8.72 -11.93
CA GLN A 10 2.67 8.18 -11.93
C GLN A 10 2.15 7.97 -10.52
N LEU A 11 3.01 7.52 -9.60
CA LEU A 11 2.65 7.37 -8.20
C LEU A 11 2.41 8.74 -7.57
N ASP A 12 3.33 9.69 -7.76
CA ASP A 12 3.20 11.06 -7.28
C ASP A 12 1.90 11.72 -7.79
N ALA A 13 1.55 11.51 -9.07
CA ALA A 13 0.28 11.99 -9.61
C ALA A 13 -0.93 11.37 -8.89
N LEU A 14 -0.92 10.06 -8.63
CA LEU A 14 -1.95 9.42 -7.80
C LEU A 14 -1.95 10.04 -6.40
N LEU A 15 -0.79 10.23 -5.78
CA LEU A 15 -0.61 10.80 -4.43
C LEU A 15 -1.13 12.25 -4.31
N GLN A 16 -1.18 13.01 -5.40
CA GLN A 16 -1.81 14.33 -5.42
C GLN A 16 -3.34 14.27 -5.45
N GLU A 17 -3.92 13.17 -5.93
CA GLU A 17 -5.36 12.90 -5.89
C GLU A 17 -5.81 12.33 -4.52
N VAL A 18 -4.86 12.10 -3.61
CA VAL A 18 -5.10 11.50 -2.29
C VAL A 18 -5.63 12.51 -1.30
N GLY A 19 -6.66 12.09 -0.57
CA GLY A 19 -7.47 12.92 0.30
C GLY A 19 -8.97 12.64 0.17
N GLN A 20 -9.39 11.80 -0.77
CA GLN A 20 -10.80 11.50 -1.02
C GLN A 20 -11.01 10.01 -1.28
N GLY A 21 -11.98 9.40 -0.58
CA GLY A 21 -12.51 8.07 -0.90
C GLY A 21 -12.08 6.93 0.02
N SER A 22 -11.10 7.11 0.90
CA SER A 22 -10.70 6.12 1.91
C SER A 22 -10.34 6.74 3.25
N ASN A 23 -10.42 5.92 4.30
CA ASN A 23 -10.07 6.27 5.66
C ASN A 23 -9.50 5.03 6.36
N GLY A 24 -8.39 5.20 7.06
CA GLY A 24 -7.82 4.15 7.86
C GLY A 24 -6.48 4.52 8.44
N ASP A 25 -5.78 3.50 8.92
CA ASP A 25 -4.46 3.62 9.48
C ASP A 25 -3.49 2.74 8.71
N PHE A 26 -2.28 3.24 8.52
CA PHE A 26 -1.15 2.51 7.96
C PHE A 26 0.10 2.92 8.70
N TYR A 27 0.76 1.95 9.33
CA TYR A 27 2.01 2.16 10.04
C TYR A 27 3.08 1.27 9.44
N ALA A 28 4.27 1.84 9.25
CA ALA A 28 5.44 1.06 8.90
C ALA A 28 6.69 1.56 9.61
N SER A 29 7.63 0.65 9.82
CA SER A 29 8.88 0.88 10.53
C SER A 29 10.05 0.21 9.82
N ILE A 30 11.24 0.77 10.00
CA ILE A 30 12.51 0.17 9.57
C ILE A 30 13.39 -0.02 10.81
N GLY A 31 13.75 -1.26 11.13
CA GLY A 31 14.52 -1.58 12.33
C GLY A 31 13.86 -1.09 13.62
N GLY A 32 12.53 -1.17 13.71
CA GLY A 32 11.72 -0.72 14.85
C GLY A 32 11.55 0.80 14.97
N ARG A 33 12.13 1.59 14.07
CA ARG A 33 11.92 3.05 14.03
C ARG A 33 10.79 3.39 13.08
N SER A 34 9.88 4.24 13.52
CA SER A 34 8.77 4.72 12.69
C SER A 34 9.30 5.31 11.38
N PHE A 35 8.69 4.87 10.29
CA PHE A 35 9.05 5.24 8.92
C PHE A 35 7.86 5.87 8.20
N VAL A 36 6.67 5.26 8.31
CA VAL A 36 5.40 5.82 7.84
C VAL A 36 4.39 5.75 8.97
N SER A 37 3.68 6.86 9.17
CA SER A 37 2.51 6.95 10.06
C SER A 37 1.41 7.69 9.31
N ALA A 38 0.53 6.93 8.66
CA ALA A 38 -0.61 7.45 7.93
C ALA A 38 -1.88 7.21 8.75
N THR A 39 -2.69 8.26 8.92
CA THR A 39 -4.01 8.15 9.55
C THR A 39 -5.06 8.82 8.68
N LYS A 40 -6.32 8.41 8.85
CA LYS A 40 -7.47 8.94 8.11
C LYS A 40 -7.28 8.84 6.60
N GLU A 41 -7.34 9.96 5.90
CA GLU A 41 -7.29 10.05 4.44
C GLU A 41 -5.89 9.81 3.86
N ASN A 42 -4.86 9.73 4.71
CA ASN A 42 -3.49 9.42 4.31
C ASN A 42 -3.25 7.91 4.09
N ALA A 43 -4.21 7.07 4.49
CA ALA A 43 -4.20 5.63 4.23
C ALA A 43 -5.20 5.30 3.12
N ILE A 44 -4.71 4.68 2.05
CA ILE A 44 -5.40 4.55 0.77
C ILE A 44 -5.69 3.11 0.45
N PHE A 45 -6.93 2.86 0.08
CA PHE A 45 -7.35 1.66 -0.60
C PHE A 45 -7.93 2.05 -1.95
N TYR A 46 -7.28 1.67 -3.04
CA TYR A 46 -7.67 2.05 -4.39
C TYR A 46 -7.95 0.82 -5.25
N ILE A 47 -9.06 0.85 -5.99
CA ILE A 47 -9.49 -0.24 -6.86
C ILE A 47 -8.91 0.01 -8.26
N ALA A 48 -7.77 -0.63 -8.57
CA ALA A 48 -7.13 -0.54 -9.89
C ALA A 48 -7.80 -1.49 -10.90
N ARG A 49 -7.17 -1.81 -12.04
CA ARG A 49 -7.80 -2.69 -13.05
C ARG A 49 -7.78 -4.14 -12.58
N ASN A 50 -6.58 -4.64 -12.32
CA ASN A 50 -6.27 -6.02 -11.96
C ASN A 50 -5.99 -6.20 -10.48
N ASP A 51 -5.64 -5.11 -9.79
CA ASP A 51 -5.22 -5.14 -8.39
C ASP A 51 -6.03 -4.19 -7.50
N PHE A 52 -5.88 -4.36 -6.19
CA PHE A 52 -6.12 -3.31 -5.21
C PHE A 52 -4.78 -2.70 -4.83
N MET A 53 -4.68 -1.37 -4.85
CA MET A 53 -3.52 -0.65 -4.38
C MET A 53 -3.73 -0.24 -2.92
N ILE A 54 -2.70 -0.43 -2.11
CA ILE A 54 -2.68 -0.12 -0.68
C ILE A 54 -1.49 0.81 -0.47
N ILE A 55 -1.76 1.99 0.08
CA ILE A 55 -0.75 3.04 0.22
C ILE A 55 -0.88 3.69 1.58
N GLY A 56 0.23 3.82 2.29
CA GLY A 56 0.35 4.69 3.46
C GLY A 56 1.27 5.86 3.14
N VAL A 57 0.81 7.09 3.37
CA VAL A 57 1.59 8.31 3.21
C VAL A 57 1.71 8.98 4.58
N ASP A 58 2.90 9.41 4.98
CA ASP A 58 3.04 10.15 6.23
C ASP A 58 2.32 11.52 6.17
N ASP A 59 1.99 12.09 7.33
CA ASP A 59 1.24 13.35 7.39
C ASP A 59 1.93 14.54 6.69
N ASN A 60 3.26 14.48 6.53
CA ASN A 60 4.03 15.51 5.83
C ASN A 60 4.22 15.23 4.33
N LYS A 61 3.68 14.12 3.81
CA LYS A 61 3.84 13.63 2.43
C LYS A 61 5.29 13.48 1.97
N LYS A 62 6.20 13.21 2.91
CA LYS A 62 7.65 13.00 2.68
C LYS A 62 8.03 11.53 2.62
N SER A 63 7.23 10.67 3.23
CA SER A 63 7.47 9.23 3.26
C SER A 63 6.23 8.46 2.88
N HIS A 64 6.40 7.39 2.13
CA HIS A 64 5.28 6.52 1.77
C HIS A 64 5.72 5.06 1.65
N VAL A 65 4.74 4.17 1.76
CA VAL A 65 4.82 2.79 1.30
C VAL A 65 3.63 2.54 0.39
N ALA A 66 3.89 2.00 -0.80
CA ALA A 66 2.84 1.70 -1.77
C ALA A 66 3.03 0.28 -2.31
N PHE A 67 1.96 -0.52 -2.33
CA PHE A 67 1.99 -1.86 -2.87
C PHE A 67 0.63 -2.27 -3.41
N CYS A 68 0.56 -3.40 -4.09
CA CYS A 68 -0.70 -3.92 -4.62
C CYS A 68 -0.91 -5.40 -4.34
N VAL A 69 -2.19 -5.80 -4.38
CA VAL A 69 -2.65 -7.17 -4.16
C VAL A 69 -3.65 -7.57 -5.26
N PRO A 70 -3.63 -8.83 -5.77
CA PRO A 70 -4.47 -9.19 -6.92
C PRO A 70 -5.97 -9.20 -6.59
N LYS A 71 -6.80 -8.73 -7.52
CA LYS A 71 -8.26 -8.89 -7.42
C LYS A 71 -8.72 -10.33 -7.53
N SER A 72 -7.94 -11.16 -8.22
CA SER A 72 -8.22 -12.58 -8.47
C SER A 72 -8.16 -13.46 -7.21
N LEU A 73 -7.65 -12.95 -6.08
CA LEU A 73 -7.68 -13.66 -4.80
C LEU A 73 -9.12 -14.08 -4.47
N VAL A 74 -9.33 -15.35 -4.11
CA VAL A 74 -10.66 -15.92 -3.86
C VAL A 74 -10.97 -15.92 -2.36
N GLY A 75 -12.13 -15.42 -1.97
CA GLY A 75 -12.50 -15.28 -0.56
C GLY A 75 -11.86 -14.07 0.12
N ASP A 76 -12.04 -13.96 1.43
CA ASP A 76 -11.71 -12.73 2.17
C ASP A 76 -10.30 -12.74 2.76
N GLY A 77 -9.73 -13.92 2.99
CA GLY A 77 -8.38 -14.08 3.54
C GLY A 77 -8.39 -14.80 4.89
N PRO A 78 -7.26 -14.81 5.62
CA PRO A 78 -6.03 -14.12 5.27
C PRO A 78 -5.39 -14.66 3.98
N HIS A 79 -4.89 -13.74 3.15
CA HIS A 79 -4.15 -14.03 1.92
C HIS A 79 -2.70 -13.66 2.11
N ASP A 80 -1.78 -14.56 1.75
CA ASP A 80 -0.35 -14.27 1.67
C ASP A 80 0.03 -13.94 0.22
N VAL A 81 0.43 -12.69 -0.01
CA VAL A 81 0.78 -12.16 -1.32
C VAL A 81 2.27 -11.86 -1.33
N ALA A 82 3.04 -12.65 -2.08
CA ALA A 82 4.44 -12.35 -2.33
C ALA A 82 4.56 -11.17 -3.30
N TRP A 83 5.67 -10.45 -3.22
CA TRP A 83 6.01 -9.38 -4.16
C TRP A 83 5.90 -9.84 -5.62
N TYR A 84 5.27 -9.01 -6.45
CA TYR A 84 5.13 -9.24 -7.89
C TYR A 84 5.03 -7.89 -8.61
N LYS A 85 5.12 -7.92 -9.94
CA LYS A 85 4.96 -6.74 -10.79
C LYS A 85 3.51 -6.64 -11.25
N GLY A 86 2.69 -5.87 -10.53
CA GLY A 86 1.27 -5.66 -10.82
C GLY A 86 0.97 -4.32 -11.49
N ASP A 87 -0.27 -3.86 -11.35
CA ASP A 87 -0.73 -2.52 -11.72
C ASP A 87 -0.02 -1.42 -10.90
N LEU A 88 0.61 -1.75 -9.78
CA LEU A 88 1.51 -0.85 -9.05
C LEU A 88 2.81 -1.60 -8.75
N THR A 89 3.94 -1.03 -9.16
CA THR A 89 5.24 -1.52 -8.68
C THR A 89 5.36 -1.17 -7.20
N TRP A 90 5.71 -2.15 -6.35
CA TRP A 90 5.83 -1.93 -4.91
C TRP A 90 7.01 -1.01 -4.60
N THR A 91 6.77 0.03 -3.81
CA THR A 91 7.71 1.12 -3.55
C THR A 91 7.68 1.57 -2.10
N ALA A 92 8.77 2.23 -1.71
CA ALA A 92 8.83 3.03 -0.50
C ALA A 92 9.60 4.33 -0.78
N GLU A 93 9.23 5.41 -0.12
CA GLU A 93 10.01 6.66 -0.12
C GLU A 93 10.31 7.07 1.31
N ASP A 94 11.57 7.44 1.55
CA ASP A 94 12.05 7.96 2.83
C ASP A 94 12.64 9.35 2.64
N ASN A 95 11.88 10.39 2.96
CA ASN A 95 12.30 11.79 2.88
C ASN A 95 12.92 12.14 1.50
N GLY A 96 12.24 11.77 0.42
CA GLY A 96 12.67 11.99 -0.97
C GLY A 96 13.55 10.87 -1.56
N ASN A 97 14.01 9.91 -0.75
CA ASN A 97 14.72 8.74 -1.24
C ASN A 97 13.75 7.65 -1.70
N TYR A 98 13.31 7.74 -2.95
CA TYR A 98 12.43 6.76 -3.58
C TYR A 98 13.16 5.45 -3.89
N GLN A 99 12.59 4.33 -3.48
CA GLN A 99 13.17 3.00 -3.64
C GLN A 99 12.11 2.01 -4.10
N LEU A 100 12.51 1.13 -5.03
CA LEU A 100 11.71 -0.04 -5.38
C LEU A 100 11.90 -1.11 -4.32
N ILE A 101 10.81 -1.77 -3.93
CA ILE A 101 10.89 -2.96 -3.07
C ILE A 101 11.55 -4.09 -3.86
N LYS A 102 12.60 -4.70 -3.28
CA LYS A 102 13.36 -5.80 -3.89
C LYS A 102 12.60 -7.13 -3.78
N SER A 103 12.02 -7.38 -2.62
CA SER A 103 11.20 -8.56 -2.32
C SER A 103 10.34 -8.30 -1.09
N GLY A 104 9.36 -9.15 -0.84
CA GLY A 104 8.53 -9.00 0.35
C GLY A 104 7.24 -9.82 0.28
N ARG A 105 6.42 -9.66 1.31
CA ARG A 105 5.09 -10.25 1.42
C ARG A 105 4.11 -9.29 2.09
N ALA A 106 2.85 -9.39 1.71
CA ALA A 106 1.73 -8.78 2.42
C ALA A 106 0.74 -9.89 2.83
N THR A 107 0.35 -9.90 4.11
CA THR A 107 -0.70 -10.78 4.62
C THR A 107 -1.94 -9.93 4.88
N LEU A 108 -3.05 -10.20 4.22
CA LEU A 108 -4.24 -9.35 4.36
C LEU A 108 -5.57 -10.10 4.38
N THR A 109 -6.55 -9.47 5.02
CA THR A 109 -7.96 -9.85 4.95
C THR A 109 -8.75 -8.69 4.36
N PHE A 110 -9.54 -8.94 3.32
CA PHE A 110 -10.42 -7.95 2.71
C PHE A 110 -11.59 -7.62 3.63
N LEU A 111 -11.91 -6.34 3.72
CA LEU A 111 -13.12 -5.84 4.37
C LEU A 111 -14.23 -5.78 3.32
N LYS A 112 -15.42 -6.28 3.66
CA LYS A 112 -16.58 -6.29 2.77
C LYS A 112 -17.75 -5.49 3.31
N LYS A 113 -18.50 -4.92 2.38
CA LYS A 113 -19.87 -4.46 2.58
C LYS A 113 -20.71 -5.07 1.47
N GLU A 114 -21.74 -5.82 1.87
CA GLU A 114 -22.53 -6.65 0.97
C GLU A 114 -21.64 -7.65 0.19
N HIS A 115 -21.39 -7.38 -1.10
CA HIS A 115 -20.60 -8.22 -2.00
C HIS A 115 -19.31 -7.54 -2.49
N GLU A 116 -19.08 -6.29 -2.09
CA GLU A 116 -17.96 -5.50 -2.57
C GLU A 116 -16.83 -5.45 -1.54
N ARG A 117 -15.59 -5.56 -2.04
CA ARG A 117 -14.38 -5.32 -1.25
C ARG A 117 -14.21 -3.82 -1.08
N ILE A 118 -14.47 -3.35 0.12
CA ILE A 118 -14.41 -1.93 0.47
C ILE A 118 -13.15 -1.59 1.24
N GLY A 119 -12.20 -2.50 1.40
CA GLY A 119 -11.01 -2.24 2.20
C GLY A 119 -10.20 -3.49 2.46
N ALA A 120 -9.17 -3.33 3.28
CA ALA A 120 -8.34 -4.43 3.75
C ALA A 120 -7.70 -4.08 5.09
N THR A 121 -7.45 -5.12 5.89
CA THR A 121 -6.56 -5.06 7.05
C THR A 121 -5.47 -6.10 6.91
N GLY A 122 -4.27 -5.81 7.38
CA GLY A 122 -3.16 -6.73 7.19
C GLY A 122 -1.83 -6.24 7.73
N LYS A 123 -0.80 -6.96 7.32
CA LYS A 123 0.60 -6.70 7.65
C LYS A 123 1.47 -6.80 6.41
N ILE A 124 2.58 -6.10 6.44
CA ILE A 124 3.59 -6.14 5.39
C ILE A 124 4.96 -6.48 5.97
N TYR A 125 5.76 -7.14 5.16
CA TYR A 125 7.18 -7.38 5.41
C TYR A 125 7.92 -7.26 4.08
N PHE A 126 8.62 -6.14 3.88
CA PHE A 126 9.31 -5.82 2.64
C PHE A 126 10.81 -5.68 2.86
N VAL A 127 11.58 -5.95 1.81
CA VAL A 127 13.03 -5.83 1.80
C VAL A 127 13.44 -4.80 0.76
N LEU A 128 14.21 -3.80 1.20
CA LEU A 128 14.79 -2.77 0.35
C LEU A 128 16.04 -3.28 -0.40
N PRO A 129 16.49 -2.59 -1.46
CA PRO A 129 17.67 -3.00 -2.22
C PRO A 129 18.95 -3.11 -1.37
N ASP A 130 19.07 -2.28 -0.34
CA ASP A 130 20.17 -2.24 0.63
C ASP A 130 20.06 -3.29 1.75
N GLY A 131 19.00 -4.11 1.74
CA GLY A 131 18.76 -5.17 2.72
C GLY A 131 18.04 -4.72 3.99
N ARG A 132 17.71 -3.42 4.14
CA ARG A 132 16.83 -2.98 5.23
C ARG A 132 15.44 -3.55 5.05
N GLU A 133 14.78 -3.80 6.18
CA GLU A 133 13.46 -4.41 6.23
C GLU A 133 12.42 -3.38 6.67
N ILE A 134 11.29 -3.36 5.97
CA ILE A 134 10.10 -2.59 6.32
C ILE A 134 9.07 -3.56 6.89
N GLU A 135 8.67 -3.33 8.13
CA GLU A 135 7.55 -4.01 8.76
C GLU A 135 6.41 -3.04 8.96
N GLY A 136 5.18 -3.46 8.70
CA GLY A 136 4.04 -2.59 8.88
C GLY A 136 2.72 -3.32 9.05
N ASP A 137 1.72 -2.57 9.46
CA ASP A 137 0.34 -2.99 9.59
C ASP A 137 -0.59 -1.91 9.05
N PHE A 138 -1.77 -2.34 8.63
CA PHE A 138 -2.75 -1.44 8.05
C PHE A 138 -4.18 -1.91 8.32
N ASN A 139 -5.09 -0.95 8.36
CA ASN A 139 -6.52 -1.16 8.43
C ASN A 139 -7.22 0.00 7.70
N ILE A 140 -7.68 -0.25 6.49
CA ILE A 140 -8.13 0.80 5.58
C ILE A 140 -9.46 0.41 4.96
N LYS A 141 -10.39 1.35 4.89
CA LYS A 141 -11.69 1.20 4.25
C LYS A 141 -12.01 2.38 3.35
N LEU A 142 -12.82 2.15 2.32
CA LEU A 142 -13.48 3.17 1.54
C LEU A 142 -14.52 3.88 2.41
N VAL A 143 -14.74 5.17 2.14
CA VAL A 143 -15.74 6.02 2.80
C VAL A 143 -16.99 6.14 1.93
#